data_AF-A0A420F8K9-F1
#
_entry.id   AF-A0A420F8K9-F1
#
_cell.length_a   1.000
_cell.length_b   1.000
_cell.length_c   1.000
_cell.angle_alpha   90.00
_cell.angle_beta   90.00
_cell.angle_gamma   90.00
#
_symmetry.space_group_name_H-M   'P 1'
#
loop_
_entity.id
_entity.type
_entity.pdbx_description
1 polymer ?
#
loop_
_entity_poly.entity_id
_entity_poly.type
_entity_poly.pdbx_seq_one_letter_code
_entity_poly.pdbx_strand_id
1 'polypeptide(L)'
;MARTAPVPDVRARFAAGAPGRRPLTRAAVGGLAAHVFFELGAGVGMPLASVVGPYPAATAWGLGTAAVWRAAGRPSPSADRLLAAANGFGLAAVVAHLAGWPTRTRFGVPWLRTCEGLGPDLMRYYNPIIYVSGAACLLAILRENRTAPVALPALMLGLAPALVAMQHAEHRRLKARARRRRAWWNRRL
;
A
#
# COMPACT_ATOMS: atom_id res chain seq x y z
N MET A 1 24.40 -39.17 -43.80
CA MET A 1 24.48 -38.78 -42.36
C MET A 1 23.53 -37.60 -42.12
N ALA A 2 22.32 -37.85 -41.65
CA ALA A 2 21.33 -36.80 -41.37
C ALA A 2 21.55 -36.25 -39.96
N ARG A 3 21.88 -34.96 -39.85
CA ARG A 3 21.97 -34.24 -38.56
C ARG A 3 20.56 -34.02 -38.03
N THR A 4 20.19 -34.73 -36.97
CA THR A 4 19.00 -34.43 -36.16
C THR A 4 19.15 -33.06 -35.53
N ALA A 5 18.26 -32.13 -35.87
CA ALA A 5 18.17 -30.83 -35.22
C ALA A 5 17.79 -31.00 -33.73
N PRO A 6 18.38 -30.21 -32.82
CA PRO A 6 18.06 -30.29 -31.40
C PRO A 6 16.61 -29.86 -31.16
N VAL A 7 15.86 -30.69 -30.43
CA VAL A 7 14.52 -30.38 -29.96
C VAL A 7 14.61 -29.19 -28.99
N PRO A 8 13.86 -28.10 -29.20
CA PRO A 8 13.89 -26.96 -28.29
C PRO A 8 13.39 -27.40 -26.91
N ASP A 9 14.21 -27.17 -25.89
CA ASP A 9 13.90 -27.50 -24.51
C ASP A 9 12.67 -26.70 -24.03
N VAL A 10 11.52 -27.38 -23.97
CA VAL A 10 10.25 -26.83 -23.50
C VAL A 10 10.34 -26.41 -22.03
N ARG A 11 11.30 -26.94 -21.25
CA ARG A 11 11.49 -26.58 -19.83
C ARG A 11 12.12 -25.19 -19.66
N ALA A 12 12.90 -24.70 -20.63
CA ALA A 12 13.49 -23.37 -20.58
C ALA A 12 12.44 -22.24 -20.63
N ARG A 13 11.27 -22.48 -21.24
CA ARG A 13 10.17 -21.50 -21.29
C ARG A 13 9.44 -21.32 -19.95
N PHE A 14 9.57 -22.25 -19.02
CA PHE A 14 8.98 -22.16 -17.69
C PHE A 14 9.98 -21.67 -16.62
N ALA A 15 11.29 -21.70 -16.91
CA ALA A 15 12.35 -21.40 -15.95
C ALA A 15 12.75 -19.90 -15.88
N ALA A 16 12.41 -19.09 -16.88
CA ALA A 16 12.66 -17.65 -16.86
C ALA A 16 11.34 -16.91 -17.06
N GLY A 17 10.66 -16.60 -15.96
CA GLY A 17 9.53 -15.67 -16.00
C GLY A 17 10.04 -14.35 -16.56
N ALA A 18 9.76 -14.08 -17.84
CA ALA A 18 10.07 -12.79 -18.44
C ALA A 18 9.55 -11.70 -17.50
N PRO A 19 10.32 -10.63 -17.23
CA PRO A 19 9.87 -9.56 -16.36
C PRO A 19 8.65 -8.90 -17.01
N GLY A 20 7.46 -9.42 -16.73
CA GLY A 20 6.21 -8.92 -17.30
C GLY A 20 5.84 -7.60 -16.66
N ARG A 21 4.87 -6.91 -17.26
CA ARG A 21 4.14 -5.83 -16.57
C ARG A 21 3.64 -6.38 -15.23
N ARG A 22 3.65 -5.55 -14.18
CA ARG A 22 3.33 -5.93 -12.79
C ARG A 22 1.96 -5.37 -12.37
N PRO A 23 0.85 -5.92 -12.88
CA PRO A 23 -0.48 -5.39 -12.62
C PRO A 23 -0.88 -5.40 -11.14
N LEU A 24 -0.46 -6.39 -10.35
CA LEU A 24 -0.77 -6.49 -8.92
C LEU A 24 -0.04 -5.39 -8.13
N THR A 25 1.23 -5.12 -8.45
CA THR A 25 1.98 -4.00 -7.87
C THR A 25 1.36 -2.65 -8.24
N ARG A 26 0.83 -2.51 -9.47
CA ARG A 26 0.08 -1.31 -9.86
C ARG A 26 -1.22 -1.18 -9.05
N ALA A 27 -1.99 -2.26 -8.93
CA ALA A 27 -3.18 -2.27 -8.10
C ALA A 27 -2.87 -1.95 -6.64
N ALA A 28 -1.77 -2.50 -6.10
CA ALA A 28 -1.30 -2.26 -4.74
C ALA A 28 -0.97 -0.78 -4.50
N VAL A 29 -0.13 -0.16 -5.35
CA VAL A 29 0.23 1.25 -5.18
C VAL A 29 -0.94 2.20 -5.48
N GLY A 30 -1.80 1.85 -6.44
CA GLY A 30 -3.03 2.58 -6.71
C GLY A 30 -3.99 2.52 -5.53
N GLY A 31 -4.10 1.36 -4.88
CA GLY A 31 -4.88 1.17 -3.66
C GLY A 31 -4.32 1.94 -2.46
N LEU A 32 -3.00 1.93 -2.28
CA LEU A 32 -2.32 2.74 -1.26
C LEU A 32 -2.58 4.24 -1.44
N ALA A 33 -2.50 4.72 -2.69
CA ALA A 33 -2.86 6.09 -3.03
C ALA A 33 -4.35 6.35 -2.75
N ALA A 34 -5.24 5.47 -3.18
CA ALA A 34 -6.67 5.60 -2.91
C ALA A 34 -6.95 5.71 -1.41
N HIS A 35 -6.26 4.93 -0.57
CA HIS A 35 -6.37 5.00 0.89
C HIS A 35 -5.99 6.38 1.45
N VAL A 36 -4.79 6.89 1.16
CA VAL A 36 -4.34 8.18 1.72
C VAL A 36 -5.09 9.38 1.15
N PHE A 37 -5.49 9.34 -0.12
CA PHE A 37 -6.26 10.41 -0.74
C PHE A 37 -7.75 10.37 -0.36
N PHE A 38 -8.27 9.19 -0.02
CA PHE A 38 -9.62 9.07 0.54
C PHE A 38 -9.71 9.78 1.90
N GLU A 39 -8.71 9.61 2.76
CA GLU A 39 -8.63 10.31 4.06
C GLU A 39 -8.56 11.82 3.89
N LEU A 40 -7.71 12.29 2.97
CA LEU A 40 -7.59 13.71 2.67
C LEU A 40 -8.93 14.27 2.17
N GLY A 41 -9.57 13.58 1.22
CA GLY A 41 -10.86 13.96 0.66
C GLY A 41 -11.99 13.93 1.69
N ALA A 42 -12.00 12.93 2.58
CA ALA A 42 -12.92 12.83 3.70
C ALA A 42 -12.73 13.96 4.73
N GLY A 43 -11.55 14.58 4.74
CA GLY A 43 -11.22 15.70 5.61
C GLY A 43 -10.74 15.26 6.98
N VAL A 44 -9.99 14.15 7.04
CA VAL A 44 -9.33 13.67 8.26
C VAL A 44 -7.81 13.84 8.21
N GLY A 45 -7.32 14.57 7.21
CA GLY A 45 -5.91 14.71 6.91
C GLY A 45 -5.37 13.54 6.11
N MET A 46 -4.05 13.36 6.15
CA MET A 46 -3.34 12.24 5.56
C MET A 46 -1.98 12.13 6.27
N PRO A 47 -1.26 11.01 6.13
CA PRO A 47 0.06 10.86 6.73
C PRO A 47 1.00 12.03 6.36
N LEU A 48 1.68 12.57 7.37
CA LEU A 48 2.61 13.72 7.32
C LEU A 48 1.97 15.11 7.16
N ALA A 49 0.65 15.22 6.95
CA ALA A 49 -0.01 16.51 6.84
C ALA A 49 0.09 17.35 8.13
N SER A 50 0.23 16.71 9.29
CA SER A 50 0.45 17.40 10.57
C SER A 50 1.87 17.94 10.75
N VAL A 51 2.80 17.64 9.85
CA VAL A 51 4.18 18.12 9.91
C VAL A 51 4.41 19.13 8.80
N VAL A 52 4.25 18.69 7.54
CA VAL A 52 4.58 19.50 6.36
C VAL A 52 3.37 20.21 5.74
N GLY A 53 2.16 19.96 6.26
CA GLY A 53 0.91 20.48 5.69
C GLY A 53 0.32 19.55 4.62
N PRO A 54 -0.97 19.74 4.27
CA PRO A 54 -1.69 18.82 3.39
C PRO A 54 -1.16 18.82 1.96
N TYR A 55 -0.77 19.98 1.41
CA TYR A 55 -0.32 20.06 0.01
C TYR A 55 1.05 19.41 -0.19
N PRO A 56 2.10 19.71 0.60
CA PRO A 56 3.37 19.01 0.43
C PRO A 56 3.28 17.51 0.69
N ALA A 57 2.47 17.08 1.67
CA ALA A 57 2.20 15.67 1.92
C ALA A 57 1.52 14.99 0.71
N ALA A 58 0.45 15.59 0.18
CA ALA A 58 -0.26 15.09 -0.99
C ALA A 58 0.66 14.98 -2.21
N THR A 59 1.48 16.00 -2.46
CA THR A 59 2.45 15.99 -3.56
C THR A 59 3.47 14.86 -3.39
N ALA A 60 4.03 14.68 -2.20
CA ALA A 60 4.99 13.61 -1.93
C ALA A 60 4.39 12.21 -2.17
N TRP A 61 3.18 11.97 -1.65
CA TRP A 61 2.46 10.71 -1.88
C TRP A 61 2.11 10.48 -3.35
N GLY A 62 1.67 11.53 -4.06
CA GLY A 62 1.36 11.46 -5.49
C GLY A 62 2.59 11.14 -6.33
N LEU A 63 3.72 11.81 -6.08
CA LEU A 63 4.99 11.55 -6.78
C LEU A 63 5.54 10.16 -6.49
N GLY A 64 5.53 9.73 -5.22
CA GLY A 64 5.96 8.38 -4.84
C GLY A 64 5.10 7.30 -5.50
N THR A 65 3.79 7.48 -5.49
CA THR A 65 2.83 6.59 -6.20
C THR A 65 3.16 6.53 -7.69
N ALA A 66 3.32 7.68 -8.34
CA ALA A 66 3.62 7.74 -9.77
C ALA A 66 4.96 7.07 -10.11
N ALA A 67 5.97 7.23 -9.26
CA ALA A 67 7.28 6.60 -9.44
C ALA A 67 7.18 5.06 -9.39
N VAL A 68 6.54 4.51 -8.34
CA VAL A 68 6.33 3.07 -8.19
C VAL A 68 5.43 2.52 -9.29
N TRP A 69 4.36 3.23 -9.66
CA TRP A 69 3.45 2.85 -10.74
C TRP A 69 4.16 2.77 -12.10
N ARG A 70 5.07 3.71 -12.39
CA ARG A 70 5.89 3.69 -13.60
C ARG A 70 6.92 2.57 -13.57
N ALA A 71 7.58 2.35 -12.43
CA ALA A 71 8.53 1.24 -12.26
C ALA A 71 7.85 -0.13 -12.48
N ALA A 72 6.64 -0.30 -11.93
CA ALA A 72 5.84 -1.51 -12.10
C ALA A 72 5.35 -1.74 -13.56
N GLY A 73 5.34 -0.68 -14.37
CA GLY A 73 5.00 -0.76 -15.79
C GLY A 73 6.14 -1.25 -16.69
N ARG A 74 7.37 -1.37 -16.17
CA ARG A 74 8.57 -1.70 -16.96
C ARG A 74 9.04 -3.13 -16.69
N PRO A 75 9.48 -3.86 -17.73
CA PRO A 75 10.04 -5.20 -17.63
C PRO A 75 11.49 -5.13 -17.09
N SER A 76 11.67 -4.82 -15.79
CA SER A 76 13.00 -4.72 -15.19
C SER A 76 13.14 -5.57 -13.92
N PRO A 77 14.08 -6.53 -13.87
CA PRO A 77 14.46 -7.23 -12.65
C PRO A 77 15.09 -6.31 -11.60
N SER A 78 15.77 -5.24 -12.02
CA SER A 78 16.41 -4.30 -11.08
C SER A 78 15.41 -3.56 -10.17
N ALA A 79 14.14 -3.51 -10.58
CA ALA A 79 13.07 -2.92 -9.79
C ALA A 79 12.51 -3.87 -8.70
N ASP A 80 12.86 -5.17 -8.72
CA ASP A 80 12.23 -6.17 -7.83
C ASP A 80 12.36 -5.82 -6.35
N ARG A 81 13.54 -5.37 -5.91
CA ARG A 81 13.76 -4.99 -4.51
C ARG A 81 12.90 -3.79 -4.11
N LEU A 82 12.88 -2.74 -4.93
CA LEU A 82 12.06 -1.56 -4.69
C LEU A 82 10.57 -1.93 -4.58
N LEU A 83 10.08 -2.73 -5.53
CA LEU A 83 8.68 -3.11 -5.57
C LEU A 83 8.32 -4.08 -4.45
N ALA A 84 9.24 -4.95 -4.00
CA ALA A 84 9.07 -5.80 -2.83
C ALA A 84 9.01 -4.99 -1.54
N ALA A 85 9.88 -3.99 -1.40
CA ALA A 85 9.81 -3.07 -0.28
C ALA A 85 8.48 -2.29 -0.30
N ALA A 86 8.07 -1.75 -1.45
CA ALA A 86 6.82 -0.99 -1.57
C ALA A 86 5.58 -1.84 -1.27
N ASN A 87 5.49 -3.06 -1.81
CA ASN A 87 4.37 -3.97 -1.52
C ASN A 87 4.39 -4.44 -0.06
N GLY A 88 5.57 -4.71 0.51
CA GLY A 88 5.72 -5.07 1.92
C GLY A 88 5.29 -3.93 2.84
N PHE A 89 5.68 -2.69 2.53
CA PHE A 89 5.27 -1.50 3.27
C PHE A 89 3.76 -1.25 3.16
N GLY A 90 3.18 -1.39 1.97
CA GLY A 90 1.73 -1.28 1.77
C GLY A 90 0.96 -2.33 2.58
N LEU A 91 1.46 -3.57 2.63
CA LEU A 91 0.88 -4.62 3.48
C LEU A 91 1.04 -4.30 4.96
N ALA A 92 2.19 -3.78 5.39
CA ALA A 92 2.43 -3.33 6.76
C ALA A 92 1.45 -2.22 7.18
N ALA A 93 1.16 -1.28 6.28
CA ALA A 93 0.17 -0.22 6.51
C ALA A 93 -1.23 -0.80 6.71
N VAL A 94 -1.65 -1.77 5.87
CA VAL A 94 -2.94 -2.46 6.04
C VAL A 94 -3.02 -3.18 7.38
N VAL A 95 -1.98 -3.93 7.76
CA VAL A 95 -1.91 -4.60 9.06
C VAL A 95 -1.96 -3.60 10.21
N ALA A 96 -1.23 -2.49 10.12
CA ALA A 96 -1.25 -1.44 11.12
C ALA A 96 -2.66 -0.86 11.32
N HIS A 97 -3.42 -0.64 10.24
CA HIS A 97 -4.82 -0.21 10.36
C HIS A 97 -5.67 -1.23 11.12
N LEU A 98 -5.63 -2.50 10.71
CA LEU A 98 -6.47 -3.56 11.29
C LEU A 98 -6.10 -3.88 12.74
N ALA A 99 -4.82 -3.71 13.12
CA ALA A 99 -4.33 -3.96 14.47
C ALA A 99 -4.44 -2.72 15.39
N GLY A 100 -4.31 -1.52 14.82
CA GLY A 100 -4.24 -0.27 15.58
C GLY A 100 -5.60 0.35 15.89
N TRP A 101 -6.66 -0.01 15.17
CA TRP A 101 -7.95 0.67 15.26
C TRP A 101 -9.11 -0.28 15.61
N PRO A 102 -10.23 0.23 16.16
CA PRO A 102 -11.35 -0.60 16.54
C PRO A 102 -11.94 -1.37 15.36
N THR A 103 -11.99 -2.70 15.50
CA THR A 103 -12.57 -3.60 14.50
C THR A 103 -13.79 -4.35 15.04
N ARG A 104 -14.54 -4.97 14.15
CA ARG A 104 -15.53 -6.01 14.40
C ARG A 104 -15.35 -7.10 13.36
N THR A 105 -15.76 -8.34 13.63
CA THR A 105 -15.73 -9.36 12.58
C THR A 105 -16.86 -9.14 11.57
N ARG A 106 -16.54 -9.11 10.27
CA ARG A 106 -17.50 -9.13 9.17
C ARG A 106 -16.96 -10.02 8.06
N PHE A 107 -17.80 -10.93 7.54
CA PHE A 107 -17.37 -11.92 6.54
C PHE A 107 -16.13 -12.74 6.97
N GLY A 108 -15.98 -13.01 8.28
CA GLY A 108 -14.86 -13.76 8.82
C GLY A 108 -13.54 -13.00 8.98
N VAL A 109 -13.50 -11.70 8.67
CA VAL A 109 -12.28 -10.88 8.75
C VAL A 109 -12.46 -9.62 9.62
N PRO A 110 -11.36 -9.04 10.16
CA PRO A 110 -11.42 -7.80 10.94
C PRO A 110 -11.92 -6.60 10.11
N TRP A 111 -13.06 -6.03 10.48
CA TRP A 111 -13.68 -4.92 9.76
C TRP A 111 -13.61 -3.66 10.60
N LEU A 112 -12.94 -2.62 10.09
CA LEU A 112 -12.78 -1.35 10.81
C LEU A 112 -14.13 -0.71 11.11
N ARG A 113 -14.29 -0.24 12.34
CA ARG A 113 -15.47 0.52 12.80
C ARG A 113 -15.24 2.03 12.71
N THR A 114 -14.02 2.46 12.97
CA THR A 114 -13.52 3.83 12.83
C THR A 114 -12.02 3.76 12.60
N CYS A 115 -11.43 4.78 12.00
CA CYS A 115 -9.98 4.87 11.85
C CYS A 115 -9.55 6.32 11.60
N GLU A 116 -8.56 6.83 12.32
CA GLU A 116 -7.93 8.14 12.05
C GLU A 116 -8.88 9.35 11.96
N GLY A 117 -10.08 9.25 12.52
CA GLY A 117 -11.13 10.28 12.41
C GLY A 117 -12.20 9.99 11.36
N LEU A 118 -12.01 8.96 10.53
CA LEU A 118 -13.07 8.40 9.69
C LEU A 118 -14.12 7.74 10.58
N GLY A 119 -15.33 8.26 10.49
CA GLY A 119 -16.49 7.73 11.19
C GLY A 119 -17.03 6.42 10.58
N PRO A 120 -17.97 5.76 11.27
CA PRO A 120 -18.56 4.49 10.83
C PRO A 120 -19.28 4.58 9.47
N ASP A 121 -19.77 5.77 9.10
CA ASP A 121 -20.43 6.07 7.82
C ASP A 121 -19.51 5.85 6.62
N LEU A 122 -18.20 6.09 6.78
CA LEU A 122 -17.22 5.97 5.71
C LEU A 122 -16.58 4.57 5.63
N MET A 123 -16.70 3.77 6.69
CA MET A 123 -16.06 2.45 6.76
C MET A 123 -16.54 1.47 5.69
N ARG A 124 -17.77 1.63 5.18
CA ARG A 124 -18.28 0.79 4.07
C ARG A 124 -17.52 0.99 2.75
N TYR A 125 -16.90 2.16 2.55
CA TYR A 125 -16.07 2.47 1.40
C TYR A 125 -14.59 2.23 1.70
N TYR A 126 -14.17 2.57 2.92
CA TYR A 126 -12.78 2.51 3.32
C TYR A 126 -12.26 1.08 3.51
N ASN A 127 -13.04 0.17 4.12
CA ASN A 127 -12.62 -1.23 4.26
C ASN A 127 -12.33 -1.92 2.91
N PRO A 128 -13.19 -1.79 1.88
CA PRO A 128 -12.85 -2.28 0.53
C PRO A 128 -11.51 -1.77 0.01
N ILE A 129 -11.19 -0.48 0.19
CA ILE A 129 -9.89 0.08 -0.22
C ILE A 129 -8.76 -0.65 0.51
N ILE A 130 -8.85 -0.80 1.84
CA ILE A 130 -7.83 -1.49 2.65
C ILE A 130 -7.65 -2.95 2.20
N TYR A 131 -8.75 -3.68 2.04
CA TYR A 131 -8.71 -5.11 1.69
C TYR A 131 -8.22 -5.37 0.27
N VAL A 132 -8.70 -4.60 -0.72
CA VAL A 132 -8.23 -4.72 -2.11
C VAL A 132 -6.76 -4.37 -2.20
N SER A 133 -6.32 -3.30 -1.51
CA SER A 133 -4.91 -2.90 -1.48
C SER A 133 -4.03 -3.96 -0.83
N GLY A 134 -4.43 -4.48 0.33
CA GLY A 134 -3.69 -5.52 1.05
C GLY A 134 -3.59 -6.83 0.27
N ALA A 135 -4.69 -7.26 -0.36
CA ALA A 135 -4.70 -8.44 -1.23
C ALA A 135 -3.77 -8.24 -2.45
N ALA A 136 -3.80 -7.06 -3.07
CA ALA A 136 -2.90 -6.74 -4.17
C ALA A 136 -1.42 -6.74 -3.73
N CYS A 137 -1.09 -6.15 -2.57
CA CYS A 137 0.26 -6.19 -1.99
C CYS A 137 0.74 -7.62 -1.77
N LEU A 138 -0.09 -8.45 -1.11
CA LEU A 138 0.23 -9.84 -0.80
C LEU A 138 0.45 -10.65 -2.08
N LEU A 139 -0.49 -10.56 -3.03
CA LEU A 139 -0.39 -11.27 -4.31
C LEU A 139 0.81 -10.80 -5.12
N ALA A 140 1.13 -9.50 -5.11
CA ALA A 140 2.30 -8.98 -5.80
C ALA A 140 3.62 -9.51 -5.21
N ILE A 141 3.73 -9.59 -3.87
CA ILE A 141 4.87 -10.23 -3.19
C ILE A 141 5.01 -11.69 -3.63
N LEU A 142 3.91 -12.44 -3.65
CA LEU A 142 3.92 -13.87 -3.97
C LEU A 142 4.13 -14.17 -5.46
N ARG A 143 3.73 -13.27 -6.37
CA ARG A 143 3.64 -13.57 -7.80
C ARG A 143 4.58 -12.76 -8.68
N GLU A 144 4.85 -11.50 -8.35
CA GLU A 144 5.52 -10.54 -9.23
C GLU A 144 6.96 -10.23 -8.80
N ASN A 145 7.29 -10.35 -7.52
CA ASN A 145 8.56 -9.86 -6.97
C ASN A 145 9.58 -11.00 -6.76
N ARG A 146 9.66 -11.92 -7.72
CA ARG A 146 10.28 -13.24 -7.55
C ARG A 146 11.80 -13.21 -7.32
N THR A 147 12.50 -12.19 -7.80
CA THR A 147 13.97 -12.09 -7.60
C THR A 147 14.36 -11.29 -6.36
N ALA A 148 13.38 -10.69 -5.65
CA ALA A 148 13.65 -9.98 -4.41
C ALA A 148 13.84 -10.97 -3.25
N PRO A 149 14.78 -10.72 -2.31
CA PRO A 149 14.89 -11.52 -1.10
C PRO A 149 13.60 -11.46 -0.29
N VAL A 150 13.05 -12.62 0.11
CA VAL A 150 11.81 -12.71 0.92
C VAL A 150 11.93 -11.96 2.26
N ALA A 151 13.14 -11.85 2.80
CA ALA A 151 13.40 -11.06 4.00
C ALA A 151 13.03 -9.57 3.85
N LEU A 152 13.05 -9.02 2.64
CA LEU A 152 12.78 -7.60 2.41
C LEU A 152 11.30 -7.22 2.65
N PRO A 153 10.30 -7.85 1.99
CA PRO A 153 8.90 -7.59 2.32
C PRO A 153 8.56 -7.99 3.76
N ALA A 154 9.20 -9.01 4.32
CA ALA A 154 9.02 -9.40 5.73
C ALA A 154 9.53 -8.32 6.70
N LEU A 155 10.70 -7.73 6.42
CA LEU A 155 11.25 -6.60 7.19
C LEU A 155 10.31 -5.40 7.14
N MET A 156 9.77 -5.08 5.96
CA MET A 156 8.79 -4.00 5.82
C MET A 156 7.51 -4.30 6.58
N LEU A 157 7.02 -5.54 6.55
CA LEU A 157 5.87 -5.99 7.35
C LEU A 157 6.12 -5.83 8.85
N GLY A 158 7.37 -6.07 9.30
CA GLY A 158 7.82 -5.83 10.67
C GLY A 158 7.70 -4.38 11.14
N LEU A 159 7.51 -3.41 10.23
CA LEU A 159 7.26 -2.01 10.58
C LEU A 159 5.83 -1.77 11.10
N ALA A 160 4.91 -2.73 11.01
CA ALA A 160 3.52 -2.54 11.40
C ALA A 160 3.33 -1.95 12.83
N PRO A 161 4.04 -2.38 13.89
CA PRO A 161 3.91 -1.77 15.21
C PRO A 161 4.35 -0.29 15.24
N ALA A 162 5.42 0.05 14.53
CA ALA A 162 5.87 1.43 14.41
C ALA A 162 4.86 2.27 13.63
N LEU A 163 4.27 1.72 12.57
CA LEU A 163 3.20 2.38 11.81
C LEU A 163 1.97 2.63 12.69
N VAL A 164 1.55 1.66 13.51
CA VAL A 164 0.47 1.89 14.50
C VAL A 164 0.79 3.08 15.40
N ALA A 165 1.99 3.15 15.96
CA ALA A 165 2.39 4.27 16.81
C ALA A 165 2.38 5.61 16.05
N MET A 166 2.89 5.62 14.82
CA MET A 166 2.93 6.80 13.96
C MET A 166 1.53 7.29 13.58
N GLN A 167 0.63 6.40 13.21
CA GLN A 167 -0.78 6.68 12.90
C GLN A 167 -1.48 7.37 14.07
N HIS A 168 -1.35 6.82 15.27
CA HIS A 168 -1.92 7.42 16.47
C HIS A 168 -1.31 8.79 16.80
N ALA A 169 0.00 8.94 16.65
CA ALA A 169 0.68 10.22 16.87
C ALA A 169 0.23 11.28 15.84
N GLU A 170 0.14 10.90 14.57
CA GLU A 170 -0.36 11.76 13.50
C GLU A 170 -1.80 12.19 13.76
N HIS A 171 -2.68 11.24 14.06
CA HIS A 171 -4.08 11.51 14.39
C HIS A 171 -4.22 12.49 15.57
N ARG A 172 -3.44 12.31 16.65
CA ARG A 172 -3.43 13.25 17.78
C ARG A 172 -3.00 14.66 17.36
N ARG A 173 -1.94 14.79 16.56
CA ARG A 173 -1.46 16.09 16.05
C ARG A 173 -2.49 16.75 15.15
N LEU A 174 -3.12 15.98 14.26
CA LEU A 174 -4.16 16.47 13.35
C LEU A 174 -5.40 16.96 14.11
N LYS A 175 -5.86 16.22 15.13
CA LYS A 175 -6.96 16.67 16.02
C LYS A 175 -6.60 17.96 16.75
N ALA A 176 -5.39 18.06 17.30
CA ALA A 176 -4.94 19.28 17.98
C ALA A 176 -4.92 20.49 17.03
N ARG A 177 -4.51 20.29 15.77
CA ARG A 177 -4.55 21.33 14.73
C ARG A 177 -5.98 21.70 14.34
N ALA A 178 -6.87 20.73 14.13
CA ALA A 178 -8.26 20.97 13.75
C ALA A 178 -9.01 21.82 14.80
N ARG A 179 -8.73 21.61 16.09
CA ARG A 179 -9.27 22.43 17.19
C ARG A 179 -8.83 23.89 17.13
N ARG A 180 -7.62 24.18 16.63
CA ARG A 180 -7.09 25.55 16.53
C ARG A 180 -7.47 26.22 15.22
N ARG A 181 -7.46 25.45 14.13
CA ARG A 181 -7.73 25.93 12.77
C ARG A 181 -8.35 24.82 11.94
N ARG A 182 -9.68 24.87 11.82
CA ARG A 182 -10.44 23.99 10.93
C ARG A 182 -10.30 24.47 9.49
N ALA A 183 -10.15 23.52 8.59
CA ALA A 183 -10.04 23.70 7.16
C ALA A 183 -10.70 22.51 6.46
N TRP A 184 -10.84 22.57 5.13
CA TRP A 184 -11.51 21.50 4.39
C TRP A 184 -10.85 20.12 4.64
N TRP A 185 -9.53 20.06 4.71
CA TRP A 185 -8.75 18.81 4.80
C TRP A 185 -8.71 18.18 6.20
N ASN A 186 -9.15 18.89 7.25
CA ASN A 186 -9.22 18.37 8.64
C ASN A 186 -10.61 18.60 9.27
N ARG A 187 -11.64 18.82 8.43
CA ARG A 187 -12.98 19.19 8.88
C ARG A 187 -13.69 18.12 9.72
N ARG A 188 -13.29 16.85 9.65
CA ARG A 188 -13.92 15.74 10.38
C ARG A 188 -13.17 15.34 11.66
N LEU A 189 -12.15 16.09 12.06
CA LEU A 189 -11.29 15.82 13.23
C LEU A 189 -11.66 16.60 14.49
#